data_AF-G0L6M5-F1
#
_entry.id   AF-G0L6M5-F1
#
_cell.length_a   1.000
_cell.length_b   1.000
_cell.length_c   1.000
_cell.angle_alpha   90.00
_cell.angle_beta   90.00
_cell.angle_gamma   90.00
#
_symmetry.space_group_name_H-M   'P 1'
#
loop_
_entity.id
_entity.type
_entity.pdbx_description
1 polymer ?
#
loop_
_entity_poly.entity_id
_entity_poly.type
_entity_poly.pdbx_seq_one_letter_code
_entity_poly.pdbx_strand_id
1 'polypeptide(L)'
;MRSVLSTPNLKPNNMIAEFLAWAKPKLLVDRRLWALYCIVYFSWGMGMNCFGTAMEIAKFTYWWQVISCYLLYMVPISLLLRKLPFHTQYAYGLVAMGFLEFGGYCFGTSYAYPDNLMDRFFGIRNFSLAMALFFALYFPLGNWGVGKLYGALFKN
;
A
#
# COMPACT_ATOMS: atom_id res chain seq x y z
N MET A 1 46.48 4.93 -33.78
CA MET A 1 45.22 4.20 -33.49
C MET A 1 44.57 4.78 -32.23
N ARG A 2 43.61 5.69 -32.35
CA ARG A 2 42.66 6.03 -31.28
C ARG A 2 41.29 5.64 -31.81
N SER A 3 40.79 4.48 -31.42
CA SER A 3 39.43 4.06 -31.77
C SER A 3 38.44 4.80 -30.89
N VAL A 4 37.64 5.60 -31.56
CA VAL A 4 36.36 6.16 -31.16
C VAL A 4 35.57 5.17 -30.28
N LEU A 5 35.56 5.41 -28.97
CA LEU A 5 34.49 4.91 -28.10
C LEU A 5 33.37 5.94 -28.20
N SER A 6 32.44 5.68 -29.11
CA SER A 6 31.16 6.36 -29.15
C SER A 6 30.44 6.11 -27.83
N THR A 7 30.44 7.11 -26.95
CA THR A 7 29.50 7.16 -25.83
C THR A 7 28.09 7.03 -26.42
N PRO A 8 27.29 6.01 -26.06
CA PRO A 8 25.90 6.00 -26.45
C PRO A 8 25.27 7.28 -25.93
N ASN A 9 24.67 8.01 -26.86
CA ASN A 9 23.97 9.26 -26.66
C ASN A 9 22.82 9.00 -25.66
N LEU A 10 23.09 9.16 -24.36
CA LEU A 10 22.10 9.14 -23.31
C LEU A 10 21.21 10.36 -23.53
N LYS A 11 20.15 10.16 -24.32
CA LYS A 11 18.99 11.07 -24.34
C LYS A 11 18.63 11.37 -22.87
N PRO A 12 18.22 12.60 -22.54
CA PRO A 12 17.81 12.92 -21.18
C PRO A 12 16.77 11.88 -20.72
N ASN A 13 17.19 11.03 -19.79
CA ASN A 13 16.35 10.01 -19.17
C ASN A 13 15.23 10.75 -18.45
N ASN A 14 14.06 10.80 -19.07
CA ASN A 14 12.88 11.27 -18.38
C ASN A 14 12.49 10.16 -17.41
N MET A 15 13.01 10.21 -16.18
CA MET A 15 12.75 9.26 -15.09
C MET A 15 11.25 8.99 -14.91
N ILE A 16 10.40 10.00 -15.14
CA ILE A 16 8.94 9.86 -15.09
C ILE A 16 8.43 8.98 -16.24
N ALA A 17 8.94 9.18 -17.46
CA ALA A 17 8.56 8.36 -18.60
C ALA A 17 8.98 6.89 -18.42
N GLU A 18 10.17 6.64 -17.87
CA GLU A 18 10.65 5.29 -17.53
C GLU A 18 9.75 4.64 -16.46
N PHE A 19 9.43 5.38 -15.39
CA PHE A 19 8.52 4.91 -14.36
C PHE A 19 7.13 4.58 -14.91
N LEU A 20 6.55 5.45 -15.74
CA LEU A 20 5.25 5.22 -16.37
C LEU A 20 5.28 4.01 -17.29
N ALA A 21 6.35 3.82 -18.06
CA ALA A 21 6.54 2.66 -18.92
C ALA A 21 6.62 1.35 -18.11
N TRP A 22 7.22 1.39 -16.92
CA TRP A 22 7.28 0.26 -16.00
C TRP A 22 5.95 0.00 -15.26
N ALA A 23 5.25 1.05 -14.84
CA ALA A 23 4.04 0.97 -14.02
C ALA A 23 2.81 0.54 -14.84
N LYS A 24 2.65 1.09 -16.05
CA LYS A 24 1.49 0.85 -16.91
C LYS A 24 1.19 -0.64 -17.15
N PRO A 25 2.13 -1.50 -17.59
CA PRO A 25 1.84 -2.92 -17.81
C PRO A 25 1.52 -3.68 -16.52
N LYS A 26 1.95 -3.19 -15.36
CA LYS A 26 1.61 -3.80 -14.07
C LYS A 26 0.20 -3.45 -13.63
N LEU A 27 -0.28 -2.23 -13.89
CA LEU A 27 -1.63 -1.78 -13.54
C LEU A 27 -2.70 -2.24 -14.54
N LEU A 28 -2.30 -2.49 -15.79
CA LEU A 28 -3.17 -3.07 -16.82
C LEU A 28 -3.38 -4.57 -16.56
N VAL A 29 -4.39 -4.87 -15.74
CA VAL A 29 -4.80 -6.24 -15.40
C VAL A 29 -6.25 -6.49 -15.78
N ASP A 30 -6.64 -7.75 -15.75
CA ASP A 30 -8.02 -8.18 -15.96
C ASP A 30 -9.00 -7.45 -15.00
N ARG A 31 -10.19 -7.11 -15.51
CA ARG A 31 -11.22 -6.38 -14.76
C ARG A 31 -11.69 -7.12 -13.51
N ARG A 32 -11.74 -8.46 -13.57
CA ARG A 32 -12.10 -9.33 -12.44
C ARG A 32 -11.04 -9.26 -11.35
N LEU A 33 -9.76 -9.18 -11.73
CA LEU A 33 -8.68 -9.02 -10.77
C LEU A 33 -8.79 -7.67 -10.07
N TRP A 34 -8.98 -6.58 -10.82
CA TRP A 34 -9.24 -5.25 -10.26
C TRP A 34 -10.42 -5.25 -9.28
N ALA A 35 -11.56 -5.83 -9.68
CA ALA A 35 -12.73 -5.93 -8.83
C ALA A 35 -12.43 -6.69 -7.53
N LEU A 36 -11.67 -7.80 -7.61
CA LEU A 36 -11.30 -8.60 -6.45
C LEU A 36 -10.38 -7.83 -5.50
N TYR A 37 -9.39 -7.09 -6.02
CA TYR A 37 -8.58 -6.19 -5.19
C TYR A 37 -9.47 -5.17 -4.48
N CYS A 38 -10.36 -4.49 -5.20
CA CYS A 38 -11.26 -3.51 -4.62
C CYS A 38 -12.14 -4.12 -3.52
N ILE A 39 -12.75 -5.29 -3.75
CA ILE A 39 -13.62 -5.96 -2.78
C ILE A 39 -12.83 -6.36 -1.53
N VAL A 40 -11.66 -6.98 -1.70
CA VAL A 40 -10.83 -7.44 -0.58
C VAL A 40 -10.32 -6.26 0.23
N TYR A 41 -9.74 -5.25 -0.42
CA TYR A 41 -9.19 -4.08 0.27
C TYR A 41 -10.29 -3.22 0.89
N PHE A 42 -11.45 -3.08 0.24
CA PHE A 42 -12.59 -2.36 0.82
C PHE A 42 -13.11 -3.06 2.07
N SER A 43 -13.36 -4.38 1.99
CA SER A 43 -13.85 -5.18 3.11
C SER A 43 -12.87 -5.12 4.28
N TRP A 44 -11.58 -5.27 3.99
CA TRP A 44 -10.54 -5.17 5.01
C TRP A 44 -10.49 -3.76 5.61
N GLY A 45 -10.52 -2.71 4.79
CA GLY A 45 -10.49 -1.33 5.27
C GLY A 45 -11.67 -0.96 6.16
N MET A 46 -12.89 -1.39 5.79
CA MET A 46 -14.07 -1.23 6.64
C MET A 46 -13.93 -2.00 7.95
N GLY A 47 -13.43 -3.25 7.88
CA GLY A 47 -13.18 -4.08 9.06
C GLY A 47 -12.18 -3.44 10.02
N MET A 48 -11.09 -2.87 9.49
CA MET A 48 -10.04 -2.24 10.31
C MET A 48 -10.42 -0.88 10.85
N ASN A 49 -11.18 -0.10 10.09
CA ASN A 49 -11.74 1.15 10.61
C ASN A 49 -12.72 0.86 11.76
N CYS A 50 -13.56 -0.17 11.61
CA CYS A 50 -14.45 -0.62 12.67
C CYS A 50 -13.67 -1.12 13.89
N PHE A 51 -12.69 -2.01 13.68
CA PHE A 51 -11.85 -2.56 14.74
C PHE A 51 -11.05 -1.47 15.47
N GLY A 52 -10.42 -0.56 14.74
CA GLY A 52 -9.65 0.55 15.31
C GLY A 52 -10.52 1.50 16.14
N THR A 53 -11.77 1.72 15.73
CA THR A 53 -12.75 2.50 16.50
C THR A 53 -13.23 1.74 17.73
N ALA A 54 -13.56 0.46 17.60
CA ALA A 54 -14.09 -0.38 18.68
C ALA A 54 -13.05 -0.65 19.78
N MET A 55 -11.79 -0.81 19.39
CA MET A 55 -10.65 -0.99 20.30
C MET A 55 -10.00 0.33 20.73
N GLU A 56 -10.55 1.47 20.29
CA GLU A 56 -10.02 2.80 20.58
C GLU A 56 -8.51 2.90 20.29
N ILE A 57 -8.08 2.44 19.11
CA ILE A 57 -6.67 2.49 18.66
C ILE A 57 -6.47 3.73 17.79
N ALA A 58 -7.13 3.74 16.63
CA ALA A 58 -7.11 4.83 15.68
C ALA A 58 -8.40 4.85 14.86
N LYS A 59 -8.76 6.04 14.35
CA LYS A 59 -9.87 6.23 13.43
C LYS A 59 -9.54 7.26 12.36
N PHE A 60 -10.20 7.11 11.21
CA PHE A 60 -10.27 8.19 10.23
C PHE A 60 -11.14 9.34 10.73
N THR A 61 -10.88 10.53 10.19
CA THR A 61 -11.70 11.71 10.44
C THR A 61 -13.09 11.55 9.82
N TYR A 62 -13.14 10.99 8.62
CA TYR A 62 -14.35 10.74 7.86
C TYR A 62 -14.36 9.30 7.35
N TRP A 63 -15.52 8.66 7.41
CA TRP A 63 -15.68 7.26 6.98
C TRP A 63 -15.27 7.02 5.51
N TRP A 64 -15.48 8.02 4.63
CA TRP A 64 -15.16 7.90 3.21
C TRP A 64 -13.66 7.83 2.95
N GLN A 65 -12.81 8.20 3.91
CA GLN A 65 -11.35 8.10 3.78
C GLN A 65 -10.88 6.66 3.64
N VAL A 66 -11.70 5.67 4.02
CA VAL A 66 -11.48 4.26 3.69
C VAL A 66 -11.35 4.06 2.18
N ILE A 67 -12.11 4.77 1.36
CA ILE A 67 -12.06 4.68 -0.11
C ILE A 67 -10.72 5.23 -0.62
N SER A 68 -10.32 6.44 -0.19
CA SER A 68 -9.05 7.03 -0.64
C SER A 68 -7.84 6.23 -0.18
N CYS A 69 -7.85 5.74 1.06
CA CYS A 69 -6.78 4.95 1.63
C CYS A 69 -6.70 3.56 0.98
N TYR A 70 -7.75 2.75 1.12
CA TYR A 70 -7.66 1.34 0.74
C TYR A 70 -7.78 1.14 -0.77
N LEU A 71 -8.63 1.90 -1.46
CA LEU A 71 -8.88 1.66 -2.88
C LEU A 71 -7.96 2.52 -3.74
N LEU A 72 -7.92 3.83 -3.53
CA LEU A 72 -7.16 4.72 -4.41
C LEU A 72 -5.66 4.69 -4.16
N TYR A 73 -5.23 4.44 -2.92
CA TYR A 73 -3.81 4.40 -2.58
C TYR A 73 -3.28 2.96 -2.52
N MET A 74 -3.84 2.10 -1.68
CA MET A 74 -3.25 0.79 -1.43
C MET A 74 -3.42 -0.20 -2.61
N VAL A 75 -4.57 -0.24 -3.30
CA VAL A 75 -4.76 -1.19 -4.42
C VAL A 75 -3.75 -0.96 -5.57
N PRO A 76 -3.55 0.27 -6.10
CA PRO A 76 -2.56 0.49 -7.15
C PRO A 76 -1.15 0.05 -6.73
N ILE A 77 -0.74 0.40 -5.50
CA ILE A 77 0.56 0.01 -4.95
C ILE A 77 0.65 -1.52 -4.86
N SER A 78 -0.38 -2.17 -4.34
CA SER A 78 -0.44 -3.63 -4.24
C SER A 78 -0.28 -4.30 -5.61
N LEU A 79 -0.99 -3.80 -6.63
CA LEU A 79 -0.87 -4.27 -8.01
C LEU A 79 0.54 -4.07 -8.59
N LEU A 80 1.22 -2.97 -8.28
CA LEU A 80 2.61 -2.74 -8.69
C LEU A 80 3.58 -3.75 -8.05
N LEU A 81 3.28 -4.18 -6.83
CA LEU A 81 4.11 -5.06 -6.00
C LEU A 81 3.81 -6.57 -6.19
N ARG A 82 2.63 -6.96 -6.67
CA ARG A 82 2.09 -8.34 -6.59
C ARG A 82 2.95 -9.49 -7.11
N LYS A 83 3.90 -9.23 -8.02
CA LYS A 83 4.77 -10.25 -8.63
C LYS A 83 6.15 -10.33 -7.96
N LEU A 84 6.40 -9.52 -6.94
CA LEU A 84 7.65 -9.52 -6.20
C LEU A 84 7.61 -10.54 -5.06
N PRO A 85 8.76 -10.99 -4.53
CA PRO A 85 8.81 -11.80 -3.32
C PRO A 85 8.16 -11.10 -2.12
N PHE A 86 7.63 -11.88 -1.18
CA PHE A 86 6.92 -11.38 0.01
C PHE A 86 7.69 -10.28 0.76
N HIS A 87 8.98 -10.52 1.05
CA HIS A 87 9.83 -9.57 1.76
C HIS A 87 10.04 -8.26 0.98
N THR A 88 10.11 -8.33 -0.35
CA THR A 88 10.26 -7.14 -1.21
C THR A 88 8.98 -6.32 -1.24
N GLN A 89 7.82 -7.00 -1.31
CA GLN A 89 6.53 -6.33 -1.19
C GLN A 89 6.38 -5.63 0.16
N TYR A 90 6.83 -6.28 1.24
CA TYR A 90 6.84 -5.69 2.58
C TYR A 90 7.75 -4.46 2.64
N ALA A 91 9.00 -4.56 2.16
CA ALA A 91 9.95 -3.46 2.20
C ALA A 91 9.48 -2.22 1.40
N TYR A 92 8.97 -2.41 0.18
CA TYR A 92 8.40 -1.29 -0.59
C TYR A 92 7.06 -0.82 -0.02
N GLY A 93 6.28 -1.73 0.55
CA GLY A 93 5.07 -1.43 1.30
C GLY A 93 5.33 -0.55 2.51
N LEU A 94 6.44 -0.75 3.23
CA LEU A 94 6.84 0.10 4.35
C LEU A 94 7.07 1.54 3.92
N VAL A 95 7.71 1.76 2.77
CA VAL A 95 7.89 3.12 2.23
C VAL A 95 6.53 3.75 1.95
N ALA A 96 5.63 3.03 1.27
CA ALA A 96 4.29 3.50 0.99
C ALA A 96 3.47 3.80 2.26
N MET A 97 3.51 2.91 3.26
CA MET A 97 2.81 3.12 4.52
C MET A 97 3.42 4.23 5.35
N GLY A 98 4.74 4.38 5.32
CA GLY A 98 5.43 5.47 6.01
C GLY A 98 4.89 6.82 5.58
N PHE A 99 4.74 7.05 4.26
CA PHE A 99 4.12 8.27 3.74
C PHE A 99 2.64 8.40 4.11
N LEU A 100 1.89 7.31 4.06
CA LEU A 100 0.47 7.32 4.37
C LEU A 100 0.20 7.63 5.84
N GLU A 101 0.86 6.94 6.76
CA GLU A 101 0.70 7.13 8.21
C GLU A 101 1.23 8.51 8.62
N PHE A 102 2.42 8.89 8.14
CA PHE A 102 2.97 10.22 8.42
C PHE A 102 2.05 11.33 7.93
N GLY A 103 1.61 11.28 6.67
CA GLY A 103 0.67 12.24 6.12
C GLY A 103 -0.68 12.22 6.83
N GLY A 104 -1.16 11.02 7.17
CA GLY A 104 -2.39 10.77 7.90
C GLY A 104 -2.49 11.59 9.18
N TYR A 105 -1.49 11.42 10.05
CA TYR A 105 -1.41 12.15 11.32
C TYR A 105 -1.01 13.61 11.13
N CYS A 106 -0.08 13.90 10.22
CA CYS A 106 0.38 15.28 9.98
C CYS A 106 -0.76 16.20 9.49
N PHE A 107 -1.65 15.71 8.64
CA PHE A 107 -2.78 16.47 8.11
C PHE A 107 -4.06 16.32 8.94
N GLY A 108 -4.02 15.60 10.08
CA GLY A 108 -5.20 15.35 10.90
C GLY A 108 -6.31 14.62 10.14
N THR A 109 -5.94 13.74 9.21
CA THR A 109 -6.88 12.89 8.46
C THR A 109 -7.09 11.54 9.13
N SER A 110 -6.14 11.13 9.99
CA SER A 110 -6.22 9.99 10.90
C SER A 110 -5.85 10.44 12.31
N TYR A 111 -6.53 9.90 13.32
CA TYR A 111 -6.27 10.21 14.72
C TYR A 111 -6.06 8.93 15.52
N ALA A 112 -5.01 8.92 16.34
CA ALA A 112 -4.85 7.94 17.42
C ALA A 112 -5.69 8.36 18.62
N TYR A 113 -6.36 7.40 19.26
CA TYR A 113 -7.09 7.68 20.49
C TYR A 113 -6.08 7.94 21.63
N PRO A 114 -6.35 8.93 22.52
CA PRO A 114 -5.49 9.15 23.68
C PRO A 114 -5.52 7.95 24.61
N ASP A 115 -4.39 7.63 25.24
CA ASP A 115 -4.23 6.53 26.18
C ASP A 115 -4.66 5.15 25.63
N ASN A 116 -4.55 4.96 24.31
CA ASN A 116 -4.83 3.68 23.68
C ASN A 116 -3.86 2.58 24.14
N LEU A 117 -4.21 1.32 23.90
CA LEU A 117 -3.40 0.17 24.33
C LEU A 117 -1.95 0.26 23.84
N MET A 118 -1.73 0.63 22.57
CA MET A 118 -0.41 0.74 21.98
C MET A 118 0.39 1.90 22.60
N ASP A 119 -0.24 3.03 22.89
CA ASP A 119 0.38 4.17 23.57
C ASP A 119 0.83 3.78 24.98
N ARG A 120 0.05 2.97 25.71
CA ARG A 120 0.43 2.50 27.05
C ARG A 120 1.60 1.52 27.03
N PHE A 121 1.66 0.63 26.05
CA PHE A 121 2.72 -0.38 25.96
C PHE A 121 4.01 0.13 25.33
N PHE A 122 3.90 0.92 24.27
CA PHE A 122 5.05 1.35 23.46
C PHE A 122 5.35 2.85 23.57
N GLY A 123 4.42 3.66 24.08
CA GLY A 123 4.52 5.11 24.10
C GLY A 123 4.07 5.77 22.80
N ILE A 124 3.59 7.00 22.90
CA ILE A 124 3.02 7.79 21.79
C ILE A 124 3.95 7.93 20.57
N ARG A 125 5.27 7.97 20.78
CA ARG A 125 6.25 8.11 19.67
C ARG A 125 6.39 6.84 18.83
N ASN A 126 6.12 5.68 19.43
CA ASN A 126 6.26 4.39 18.77
C ASN A 126 4.96 3.94 18.09
N PHE A 127 3.84 4.61 18.38
CA PHE A 127 2.55 4.32 17.78
C PHE A 127 2.59 4.38 16.25
N SER A 128 2.93 5.53 15.67
CA SER A 128 2.93 5.70 14.21
C SER A 128 3.92 4.77 13.50
N LEU A 129 5.04 4.43 14.15
CA LEU A 129 5.99 3.44 13.63
C LEU A 129 5.36 2.03 13.64
N ALA A 130 4.73 1.63 14.74
CA ALA A 130 4.05 0.34 14.84
C ALA A 130 2.93 0.21 13.80
N MET A 131 2.15 1.28 13.57
CA MET A 131 1.11 1.30 12.54
C MET A 131 1.70 1.13 11.14
N ALA A 132 2.78 1.85 10.81
CA ALA A 132 3.44 1.69 9.51
C ALA A 132 4.00 0.28 9.31
N LEU A 133 4.64 -0.30 10.33
CA LEU A 133 5.18 -1.66 10.31
C LEU A 133 4.08 -2.72 10.13
N PHE A 134 2.96 -2.54 10.82
CA PHE A 134 1.83 -3.46 10.77
C PHE A 134 1.11 -3.37 9.43
N PHE A 135 0.71 -2.18 8.99
CA PHE A 135 -0.05 -2.02 7.76
C PHE A 135 0.77 -2.31 6.51
N ALA A 136 2.10 -2.24 6.55
CA ALA A 136 2.93 -2.65 5.42
C ALA A 136 2.77 -4.14 5.09
N LEU A 137 2.34 -4.97 6.05
CA LEU A 137 1.99 -6.38 5.81
C LEU A 137 0.77 -6.54 4.89
N TYR A 138 -0.05 -5.50 4.70
CA TYR A 138 -1.27 -5.58 3.90
C TYR A 138 -0.96 -5.80 2.43
N PHE A 139 0.17 -5.28 1.94
CA PHE A 139 0.58 -5.51 0.55
C PHE A 139 0.87 -6.98 0.28
N PRO A 140 1.83 -7.64 0.97
CA PRO A 140 2.09 -9.05 0.75
C PRO A 140 0.91 -9.96 1.11
N LEU A 141 0.21 -9.70 2.22
CA LEU A 141 -0.95 -10.51 2.63
C LEU A 141 -2.14 -10.34 1.67
N GLY A 142 -2.43 -9.10 1.28
CA GLY A 142 -3.49 -8.79 0.33
C GLY A 142 -3.21 -9.38 -1.05
N ASN A 143 -1.98 -9.25 -1.56
CA ASN A 143 -1.58 -9.86 -2.83
C ASN A 143 -1.69 -11.39 -2.79
N TRP A 144 -1.27 -12.01 -1.68
CA TRP A 144 -1.42 -13.44 -1.47
C TRP A 144 -2.90 -13.86 -1.42
N GLY A 145 -3.72 -13.18 -0.62
CA GLY A 145 -5.14 -13.47 -0.44
C GLY A 145 -5.93 -13.30 -1.73
N VAL A 146 -5.73 -12.17 -2.43
CA VAL A 146 -6.34 -11.93 -3.75
C VAL A 146 -5.88 -12.98 -4.76
N GLY A 147 -4.59 -13.34 -4.76
CA GLY A 147 -4.07 -14.39 -5.65
C GLY A 147 -4.72 -15.76 -5.42
N LYS A 148 -4.92 -16.13 -4.15
CA LYS A 148 -5.63 -17.36 -3.76
C LYS A 148 -7.09 -17.34 -4.20
N LEU A 149 -7.80 -16.26 -3.90
CA LEU A 149 -9.21 -16.08 -4.27
C LEU A 149 -9.40 -16.06 -5.79
N TYR A 150 -8.52 -15.37 -6.52
CA TYR A 150 -8.59 -15.30 -7.97
C TYR A 150 -8.39 -16.68 -8.61
N GLY A 151 -7.42 -17.46 -8.10
CA GLY A 151 -7.21 -18.83 -8.52
C GLY A 151 -8.42 -19.72 -8.25
N ALA A 152 -9.03 -19.61 -7.06
CA ALA A 152 -10.19 -20.42 -6.70
C ALA A 152 -11.46 -20.06 -7.49
N LEU A 153 -11.67 -18.78 -7.84
CA LEU A 153 -12.90 -18.31 -8.48
C LEU A 153 -12.87 -18.34 -10.00
N PHE A 154 -11.70 -18.13 -10.61
CA PHE A 154 -11.58 -17.92 -12.06
C PHE A 154 -10.64 -18.89 -12.76
N LYS A 155 -9.93 -19.73 -12.01
CA LYS A 155 -9.02 -20.73 -12.56
C LYS A 155 -9.55 -22.13 -12.24
N ASN A 156 -10.75 -22.39 -12.78
CA ASN A 156 -11.20 -23.75 -13.10
C ASN A 156 -10.80 -24.05 -14.53
#